data_AF-S6IIT2-F1
#
_entry.id   AF-S6IIT2-F1
#
_cell.length_a   1.000
_cell.length_b   1.000
_cell.length_c   1.000
_cell.angle_alpha   90.00
_cell.angle_beta   90.00
_cell.angle_gamma   90.00
#
_symmetry.space_group_name_H-M   'P 1'
#
loop_
_entity.id
_entity.type
_entity.pdbx_description
1 polymer ?
#
loop_
_entity_poly.entity_id
_entity_poly.type
_entity_poly.pdbx_seq_one_letter_code
_entity_poly.pdbx_strand_id
1 'polypeptide(L)'
;MVLKTHLVMLPPAAQPEPQPPNAIAEPQLSEPSPVVVEPTPALSLPEPAKAAVDPQIQAQKLEQAALAHKRVEEKKREQQAEKLQQVVEAQKRDRAIEEQHLIQQRQRQQEQQAQQTKNAELARQVAERNKQQAAQIAADSRQYLPLSKEAPDYPQRALDKNIEGDCTVEYTVNGQGKIENPKVLDGCHPLFMRPSLAAANTFRYQPRTIDGQPVSVPAVRNTFHYRIK
;
A
#
# COMPACT_ATOMS: atom_id res chain seq x y z
N MET A 1 -0.27 -20.04 24.25
CA MET A 1 -1.59 -19.69 23.65
C MET A 1 -1.47 -19.84 22.14
N VAL A 2 -2.23 -20.74 21.53
CA VAL A 2 -2.14 -21.04 20.09
C VAL A 2 -3.36 -20.41 19.40
N LEU A 3 -3.15 -19.42 18.55
CA LEU A 3 -4.20 -18.76 17.78
C LEU A 3 -4.52 -19.59 16.53
N LYS A 4 -5.70 -20.20 16.50
CA LYS A 4 -6.26 -20.89 15.32
C LYS A 4 -6.93 -19.86 14.40
N THR A 5 -6.28 -19.52 13.29
CA THR A 5 -6.90 -18.77 12.20
C THR A 5 -7.78 -19.69 11.37
N HIS A 6 -9.09 -19.43 11.34
CA HIS A 6 -10.01 -20.05 10.39
C HIS A 6 -10.22 -19.09 9.22
N LEU A 7 -9.89 -19.56 8.02
CA LEU A 7 -10.20 -18.87 6.76
C LEU A 7 -11.61 -19.29 6.34
N VAL A 8 -12.61 -18.43 6.53
CA VAL A 8 -13.97 -18.65 6.00
C VAL A 8 -14.05 -17.98 4.63
N MET A 9 -14.09 -18.80 3.58
CA MET A 9 -14.36 -18.36 2.21
C MET A 9 -15.87 -18.08 2.08
N LEU A 10 -16.23 -16.85 1.71
CA LEU A 10 -17.57 -16.51 1.23
C LEU A 10 -17.74 -16.99 -0.23
N PRO A 11 -18.90 -17.53 -0.62
CA PRO A 11 -19.19 -17.89 -2.00
C PRO A 11 -19.30 -16.64 -2.89
N PRO A 12 -18.87 -16.72 -4.16
CA PRO A 12 -18.96 -15.61 -5.10
C PRO A 12 -20.43 -15.27 -5.43
N ALA A 13 -20.71 -13.97 -5.51
CA ALA A 13 -21.99 -13.42 -5.91
C ALA A 13 -22.39 -13.89 -7.32
N ALA A 14 -23.68 -14.22 -7.48
CA ALA A 14 -24.29 -14.62 -8.73
C ALA A 14 -24.01 -13.59 -9.84
N GLN A 15 -23.53 -14.09 -10.98
CA GLN A 15 -23.34 -13.31 -12.20
C GLN A 15 -24.71 -13.03 -12.85
N PRO A 16 -24.98 -11.81 -13.34
CA PRO A 16 -26.17 -11.53 -14.13
C PRO A 16 -26.04 -12.13 -15.55
N GLU A 17 -27.06 -12.85 -15.99
CA GLU A 17 -27.17 -13.40 -17.35
C GLU A 17 -27.16 -12.29 -18.42
N PRO A 18 -26.48 -12.50 -19.57
CA PRO A 18 -26.53 -11.58 -20.69
C PRO A 18 -27.82 -11.79 -21.51
N GLN A 19 -28.71 -10.79 -21.50
CA GLN A 19 -29.82 -10.72 -22.45
C GLN A 19 -29.30 -10.33 -23.85
N PRO A 20 -29.81 -10.95 -24.94
CA PRO A 20 -29.42 -10.60 -26.29
C PRO A 20 -29.93 -9.20 -26.70
N PRO A 21 -29.18 -8.45 -27.53
CA PRO A 21 -29.52 -7.09 -27.93
C PRO A 21 -30.71 -7.08 -28.89
N ASN A 22 -31.79 -6.44 -28.48
CA ASN A 22 -32.88 -6.10 -29.39
C ASN A 22 -32.40 -5.10 -30.43
N ALA A 23 -32.77 -5.41 -31.67
CA ALA A 23 -32.34 -4.78 -32.89
C ALA A 23 -32.54 -3.26 -32.89
N ILE A 24 -31.52 -2.61 -33.43
CA ILE A 24 -31.46 -1.23 -33.88
C ILE A 24 -32.58 -1.03 -34.91
N ALA A 25 -33.54 -0.16 -34.63
CA ALA A 25 -34.40 0.43 -35.64
C ALA A 25 -33.79 1.78 -36.04
N GLU A 26 -33.20 1.80 -37.22
CA GLU A 26 -32.64 2.98 -37.87
C GLU A 26 -33.73 3.95 -38.36
N PRO A 27 -33.37 5.22 -38.60
CA PRO A 27 -34.28 6.36 -38.71
C PRO A 27 -34.96 6.44 -40.09
N GLN A 28 -36.27 6.70 -40.11
CA GLN A 28 -36.98 7.04 -41.33
C GLN A 28 -36.96 8.56 -41.57
N LEU A 29 -36.35 8.97 -42.68
CA LEU A 29 -36.58 10.25 -43.33
C LEU A 29 -36.69 10.00 -44.85
N SER A 30 -37.84 10.29 -45.44
CA SER A 30 -37.97 10.47 -46.90
C SER A 30 -39.18 11.35 -47.20
N GLU A 31 -38.88 12.50 -47.79
CA GLU A 31 -39.76 13.58 -48.23
C GLU A 31 -40.60 13.23 -49.49
N PRO A 32 -41.62 14.05 -49.82
CA PRO A 32 -42.69 13.73 -50.76
C PRO A 32 -42.49 14.31 -52.17
N SER A 33 -43.26 13.81 -53.16
CA SER A 33 -43.85 14.52 -54.34
C SER A 33 -44.42 13.51 -55.37
N PRO A 34 -45.17 13.92 -56.42
CA PRO A 34 -46.51 14.52 -56.46
C PRO A 34 -47.45 13.73 -57.43
N VAL A 35 -48.67 14.21 -57.71
CA VAL A 35 -49.33 14.31 -59.06
C VAL A 35 -50.88 14.43 -58.94
N VAL A 36 -51.37 15.64 -59.26
CA VAL A 36 -52.55 16.06 -60.07
C VAL A 36 -53.67 15.05 -60.36
N VAL A 37 -54.94 15.44 -60.16
CA VAL A 37 -56.08 15.41 -61.14
C VAL A 37 -57.28 16.24 -60.59
N GLU A 38 -57.72 17.24 -61.35
CA GLU A 38 -59.06 17.90 -61.31
C GLU A 38 -60.02 17.12 -62.25
N PRO A 39 -61.38 17.17 -62.13
CA PRO A 39 -62.17 18.41 -62.12
C PRO A 39 -63.48 18.44 -61.27
N THR A 40 -63.97 19.68 -61.11
CA THR A 40 -65.31 20.29 -60.85
C THR A 40 -66.61 19.43 -61.06
N PRO A 41 -67.85 19.81 -60.59
CA PRO A 41 -68.35 21.13 -60.11
C PRO A 41 -69.45 21.20 -58.99
N ALA A 42 -69.75 22.46 -58.59
CA ALA A 42 -71.08 23.08 -58.31
C ALA A 42 -71.77 23.09 -56.92
N LEU A 43 -71.99 24.35 -56.44
CA LEU A 43 -73.16 24.93 -55.71
C LEU A 43 -73.43 24.42 -54.27
N SER A 44 -73.80 25.20 -53.24
CA SER A 44 -74.49 26.51 -53.11
C SER A 44 -74.38 27.06 -51.66
N LEU A 45 -74.40 28.38 -51.51
CA LEU A 45 -74.49 29.20 -50.27
C LEU A 45 -75.81 28.97 -49.49
N PRO A 46 -75.88 29.29 -48.17
CA PRO A 46 -76.19 30.66 -47.74
C PRO A 46 -75.40 31.21 -46.53
N GLU A 47 -75.08 32.50 -46.60
CA GLU A 47 -74.69 33.42 -45.51
C GLU A 47 -75.85 33.62 -44.50
N PRO A 48 -75.66 34.11 -43.24
CA PRO A 48 -75.09 35.45 -43.00
C PRO A 48 -74.33 35.68 -41.67
N ALA A 49 -73.40 36.65 -41.67
CA ALA A 49 -73.36 37.76 -40.70
C ALA A 49 -72.01 38.49 -40.81
N LYS A 50 -72.04 39.67 -41.45
CA LYS A 50 -70.93 40.63 -41.44
C LYS A 50 -70.78 41.21 -40.03
N ALA A 51 -69.80 40.72 -39.27
CA ALA A 51 -69.25 41.50 -38.15
C ALA A 51 -68.21 42.46 -38.73
N ALA A 52 -68.62 43.69 -39.03
CA ALA A 52 -67.70 44.76 -39.36
C ALA A 52 -66.88 45.09 -38.10
N VAL A 53 -65.69 44.49 -37.97
CA VAL A 53 -64.72 44.83 -36.93
C VAL A 53 -64.01 46.11 -37.37
N ASP A 54 -64.13 47.14 -36.54
CA ASP A 54 -63.56 48.46 -36.75
C ASP A 54 -62.05 48.36 -37.06
N PRO A 55 -61.53 48.91 -38.17
CA PRO A 55 -60.13 48.77 -38.58
C PRO A 55 -59.13 49.25 -37.50
N GLN A 56 -59.53 50.12 -36.58
CA GLN A 56 -58.71 50.54 -35.43
C GLN A 56 -58.51 49.44 -34.37
N ILE A 57 -59.54 48.64 -34.06
CA ILE A 57 -59.45 47.53 -33.08
C ILE A 57 -58.59 46.38 -33.65
N GLN A 58 -58.69 46.15 -34.95
CA GLN A 58 -57.88 45.16 -35.68
C GLN A 58 -56.39 45.54 -35.64
N ALA A 59 -56.08 46.81 -35.90
CA ALA A 59 -54.70 47.32 -35.85
C ALA A 59 -54.10 47.25 -34.44
N GLN A 60 -54.85 47.63 -33.40
CA GLN A 60 -54.39 47.61 -32.01
C GLN A 60 -54.13 46.18 -31.49
N LYS A 61 -54.95 45.21 -31.91
CA LYS A 61 -54.72 43.78 -31.63
C LYS A 61 -53.51 43.24 -32.37
N LEU A 62 -53.28 43.67 -33.62
CA LEU A 62 -52.09 43.29 -34.39
C LEU A 62 -50.81 43.84 -33.75
N GLU A 63 -50.87 45.07 -33.24
CA GLU A 63 -49.78 45.73 -32.52
C GLU A 63 -49.50 45.07 -31.16
N GLN A 64 -50.54 44.73 -30.39
CA GLN A 64 -50.41 43.96 -29.15
C GLN A 64 -49.89 42.54 -29.40
N ALA A 65 -50.32 41.88 -30.48
CA ALA A 65 -49.81 40.58 -30.88
C ALA A 65 -48.31 40.66 -31.24
N ALA A 66 -47.91 41.67 -32.03
CA ALA A 66 -46.50 41.91 -32.37
C ALA A 66 -45.64 42.18 -31.12
N LEU A 67 -46.14 42.99 -30.17
CA LEU A 67 -45.47 43.23 -28.89
C LEU A 67 -45.40 41.96 -28.01
N ALA A 68 -46.44 41.13 -28.02
CA ALA A 68 -46.47 39.87 -27.28
C ALA A 68 -45.46 38.86 -27.84
N HIS A 69 -45.36 38.72 -29.16
CA HIS A 69 -44.35 37.87 -29.81
C HIS A 69 -42.92 38.32 -29.47
N LYS A 70 -42.66 39.64 -29.49
CA LYS A 70 -41.36 40.21 -29.14
C LYS A 70 -40.95 39.89 -27.70
N ARG A 71 -41.88 40.00 -26.73
CA ARG A 71 -41.62 39.65 -25.32
C ARG A 71 -41.37 38.16 -25.11
N VAL A 72 -42.11 37.29 -25.81
CA VAL A 72 -41.91 35.84 -25.72
C VAL A 72 -40.54 35.46 -26.28
N GLU A 73 -40.13 36.07 -27.38
CA GLU A 73 -38.82 35.82 -27.99
C GLU A 73 -37.67 36.32 -27.10
N GLU A 74 -37.79 37.53 -26.53
CA GLU A 74 -36.83 38.07 -25.57
C GLU A 74 -36.71 37.19 -24.32
N LYS A 75 -37.84 36.80 -23.71
CA LYS A 75 -37.87 35.88 -22.56
C LYS A 75 -37.28 34.51 -22.90
N LYS A 76 -37.49 34.00 -24.12
CA LYS A 76 -36.90 32.74 -24.59
C LYS A 76 -35.37 32.88 -24.73
N ARG A 77 -34.88 34.01 -25.24
CA ARG A 77 -33.45 34.31 -25.34
C ARG A 77 -32.80 34.45 -23.96
N GLU A 78 -33.45 35.13 -23.02
CA GLU A 78 -32.99 35.22 -21.62
C GLU A 78 -32.91 33.84 -20.97
N GLN A 79 -33.98 33.03 -21.03
CA GLN A 79 -33.98 31.67 -20.50
C GLN A 79 -32.91 30.78 -21.16
N GLN A 80 -32.68 30.95 -22.46
CA GLN A 80 -31.64 30.21 -23.17
C GLN A 80 -30.24 30.68 -22.76
N ALA A 81 -30.03 31.97 -22.53
CA ALA A 81 -28.80 32.52 -22.01
C ALA A 81 -28.50 32.04 -20.57
N GLU A 82 -29.50 32.04 -19.68
CA GLU A 82 -29.37 31.49 -18.32
C GLU A 82 -29.02 30.00 -18.34
N LYS A 83 -29.68 29.20 -19.18
CA LYS A 83 -29.36 27.77 -19.33
C LYS A 83 -27.93 27.56 -19.83
N LEU A 84 -27.49 28.33 -20.82
CA LEU A 84 -26.11 28.25 -21.33
C LEU A 84 -25.10 28.63 -20.23
N GLN A 85 -25.39 29.66 -19.43
CA GLN A 85 -24.55 30.03 -18.30
C GLN A 85 -24.46 28.91 -17.25
N GLN A 86 -25.58 28.29 -16.88
CA GLN A 86 -25.60 27.16 -15.94
C GLN A 86 -24.79 25.97 -16.46
N VAL A 87 -24.86 25.65 -17.76
CA VAL A 87 -24.06 24.57 -18.37
C VAL A 87 -22.57 24.91 -18.34
N VAL A 88 -22.18 26.14 -18.64
CA VAL A 88 -20.77 26.58 -18.58
C VAL A 88 -20.25 26.55 -17.15
N GLU A 89 -21.04 26.98 -16.17
CA GLU A 89 -20.67 26.90 -14.76
C GLU A 89 -20.55 25.46 -14.26
N ALA A 90 -21.48 24.58 -14.64
CA ALA A 90 -21.41 23.16 -14.34
C ALA A 90 -20.13 22.55 -14.92
N GLN A 91 -19.82 22.79 -16.20
CA GLN A 91 -18.58 22.32 -16.82
C GLN A 91 -17.32 22.86 -16.12
N LYS A 92 -17.33 24.12 -15.66
CA LYS A 92 -16.21 24.69 -14.89
C LYS A 92 -16.04 23.99 -13.54
N ARG A 93 -17.14 23.69 -12.84
CA ARG A 93 -17.12 22.95 -11.57
C ARG A 93 -16.60 21.53 -11.77
N ASP A 94 -17.07 20.84 -12.79
CA ASP A 94 -16.63 19.48 -13.10
C ASP A 94 -15.12 19.43 -13.41
N ARG A 95 -14.63 20.34 -14.26
CA ARG A 95 -13.20 20.47 -14.54
C ARG A 95 -12.37 20.77 -13.29
N ALA A 96 -12.86 21.65 -12.42
CA ALA A 96 -12.16 21.97 -11.17
C ALA A 96 -12.09 20.78 -10.20
N ILE A 97 -13.16 19.97 -10.11
CA ILE A 97 -13.19 18.74 -9.30
C ILE A 97 -12.21 17.70 -9.86
N GLU A 98 -12.20 17.50 -11.19
CA GLU A 98 -11.28 16.58 -11.85
C GLU A 98 -9.82 16.98 -11.63
N GLU A 99 -9.51 18.27 -11.78
CA GLU A 99 -8.17 18.81 -11.53
C GLU A 99 -7.77 18.65 -10.06
N GLN A 100 -8.68 18.92 -9.12
CA GLN A 100 -8.45 18.71 -7.70
C GLN A 100 -8.21 17.23 -7.37
N HIS A 101 -8.96 16.32 -8.00
CA HIS A 101 -8.76 14.86 -7.86
C HIS A 101 -7.40 14.41 -8.40
N LEU A 102 -6.99 14.92 -9.56
CA LEU A 102 -5.67 14.65 -10.16
C LEU A 102 -4.53 15.15 -9.26
N ILE A 103 -4.66 16.36 -8.71
CA ILE A 103 -3.68 16.93 -7.77
C ILE A 103 -3.61 16.08 -6.50
N GLN A 104 -4.76 15.71 -5.92
CA GLN A 104 -4.80 14.87 -4.71
C GLN A 104 -4.22 13.47 -4.97
N GLN A 105 -4.49 12.88 -6.14
CA GLN A 105 -3.93 11.59 -6.52
C GLN A 105 -2.40 11.67 -6.68
N ARG A 106 -1.90 12.72 -7.34
CA ARG A 106 -0.46 12.98 -7.47
C ARG A 106 0.20 13.18 -6.11
N GLN A 107 -0.40 13.96 -5.22
CA GLN A 107 0.09 14.16 -3.86
C GLN A 107 0.16 12.84 -3.08
N ARG A 108 -0.91 12.03 -3.09
CA ARG A 108 -0.89 10.70 -2.46
C ARG A 108 0.20 9.79 -3.03
N GLN A 109 0.40 9.80 -4.35
CA GLN A 109 1.47 9.03 -4.97
C GLN A 109 2.86 9.52 -4.53
N GLN A 110 3.08 10.83 -4.47
CA GLN A 110 4.33 11.42 -3.98
C GLN A 110 4.58 11.10 -2.51
N GLU A 111 3.56 11.19 -1.65
CA GLU A 111 3.65 10.82 -0.24
C GLU A 111 3.97 9.35 -0.05
N GLN A 112 3.30 8.46 -0.80
CA GLN A 112 3.59 7.02 -0.77
C GLN A 112 5.02 6.74 -1.23
N GLN A 113 5.49 7.37 -2.30
CA GLN A 113 6.88 7.24 -2.75
C GLN A 113 7.86 7.77 -1.70
N ALA A 114 7.60 8.94 -1.12
CA ALA A 114 8.44 9.52 -0.07
C ALA A 114 8.47 8.64 1.20
N GLN A 115 7.37 7.98 1.54
CA GLN A 115 7.33 7.06 2.66
C GLN A 115 8.06 5.76 2.34
N GLN A 116 7.93 5.25 1.12
CA GLN A 116 8.70 4.09 0.67
C GLN A 116 10.21 4.36 0.68
N THR A 117 10.65 5.52 0.21
CA THR A 117 12.08 5.88 0.24
C THR A 117 12.59 6.02 1.67
N LYS A 118 11.83 6.68 2.56
CA LYS A 118 12.18 6.76 3.99
C LYS A 118 12.27 5.38 4.64
N ASN A 119 11.31 4.49 4.38
CA ASN A 119 11.33 3.13 4.93
C ASN A 119 12.50 2.31 4.37
N ALA A 120 12.79 2.45 3.08
CA ALA A 120 13.93 1.78 2.44
C ALA A 120 15.26 2.32 2.99
N GLU A 121 15.38 3.61 3.25
CA GLU A 121 16.56 4.22 3.86
C GLU A 121 16.75 3.74 5.30
N LEU A 122 15.69 3.73 6.12
CA LEU A 122 15.75 3.17 7.46
C LEU A 122 16.17 1.70 7.45
N ALA A 123 15.62 0.90 6.52
CA ALA A 123 16.01 -0.49 6.34
C ALA A 123 17.48 -0.63 5.95
N ARG A 124 18.00 0.24 5.07
CA ARG A 124 19.42 0.29 4.71
C ARG A 124 20.29 0.63 5.91
N GLN A 125 19.93 1.66 6.70
CA GLN A 125 20.67 2.04 7.91
C GLN A 125 20.71 0.91 8.94
N VAL A 126 19.58 0.24 9.17
CA VAL A 126 19.52 -0.94 10.07
C VAL A 126 20.38 -2.08 9.54
N ALA A 127 20.31 -2.37 8.24
CA ALA A 127 21.15 -3.39 7.61
C ALA A 127 22.64 -3.07 7.71
N GLU A 128 23.03 -1.82 7.52
CA GLU A 128 24.41 -1.36 7.70
C GLU A 128 24.88 -1.48 9.14
N ARG A 129 24.06 -1.06 10.11
CA ARG A 129 24.37 -1.21 11.55
C ARG A 129 24.54 -2.67 11.93
N ASN A 130 23.63 -3.54 11.48
CA ASN A 130 23.72 -4.97 11.72
C ASN A 130 24.98 -5.57 11.07
N LYS A 131 25.33 -5.15 9.85
CA LYS A 131 26.55 -5.56 9.16
C LYS A 131 27.81 -5.10 9.92
N GLN A 132 27.84 -3.87 10.42
CA GLN A 132 28.94 -3.35 11.24
C GLN A 132 29.08 -4.15 12.54
N GLN A 133 27.97 -4.40 13.24
CA GLN A 133 27.99 -5.20 14.47
C GLN A 133 28.45 -6.65 14.21
N ALA A 134 27.96 -7.29 13.14
CA ALA A 134 28.41 -8.61 12.73
C ALA A 134 29.90 -8.62 12.35
N ALA A 135 30.39 -7.58 11.68
CA ALA A 135 31.81 -7.44 11.35
C ALA A 135 32.68 -7.25 12.61
N GLN A 136 32.21 -6.52 13.61
CA GLN A 136 32.90 -6.38 14.91
C GLN A 136 32.97 -7.73 15.64
N ILE A 137 31.85 -8.45 15.74
CA ILE A 137 31.82 -9.80 16.34
C ILE A 137 32.74 -10.77 15.56
N ALA A 138 32.75 -10.69 14.23
CA ALA A 138 33.64 -11.48 13.39
C ALA A 138 35.13 -11.10 13.58
N ALA A 139 35.44 -9.81 13.75
CA ALA A 139 36.79 -9.35 14.04
C ALA A 139 37.28 -9.82 15.42
N ASP A 140 36.43 -9.70 16.45
CA ASP A 140 36.73 -10.15 17.80
C ASP A 140 36.95 -11.67 17.87
N SER A 141 36.13 -12.44 17.14
CA SER A 141 36.28 -13.91 17.04
C SER A 141 37.46 -14.35 16.18
N ARG A 142 37.90 -13.56 15.19
CA ARG A 142 39.16 -13.81 14.45
C ARG A 142 40.40 -13.61 15.32
N GLN A 143 40.28 -12.92 16.44
CA GLN A 143 41.41 -12.70 17.34
C GLN A 143 41.92 -14.01 17.98
N TYR A 144 41.12 -15.07 17.98
CA TYR A 144 41.48 -16.40 18.50
C TYR A 144 40.73 -17.50 17.74
N LEU A 145 41.45 -18.36 17.02
CA LEU A 145 40.85 -19.47 16.29
C LEU A 145 40.91 -20.75 17.13
N PRO A 146 39.78 -21.39 17.48
CA PRO A 146 39.79 -22.62 18.27
C PRO A 146 40.32 -23.81 17.44
N LEU A 147 41.26 -24.56 18.02
CA LEU A 147 41.75 -25.83 17.49
C LEU A 147 41.02 -27.03 18.11
N SER A 148 40.75 -26.98 19.42
CA SER A 148 39.96 -27.98 20.12
C SER A 148 39.09 -27.32 21.19
N LYS A 149 37.80 -27.66 21.18
CA LYS A 149 36.77 -27.20 22.12
C LYS A 149 35.87 -28.35 22.53
N GLU A 150 36.37 -29.21 23.40
CA GLU A 150 35.59 -30.34 23.94
C GLU A 150 34.45 -29.85 24.83
N ALA A 151 33.26 -30.41 24.65
CA ALA A 151 32.14 -30.12 25.52
C ALA A 151 32.40 -30.68 26.93
N PRO A 152 31.91 -30.01 28.00
CA PRO A 152 32.00 -30.52 29.35
C PRO A 152 31.06 -31.71 29.54
N ASP A 153 31.47 -32.63 30.40
CA ASP A 153 30.60 -33.72 30.85
C ASP A 153 29.40 -33.16 31.62
N TYR A 154 28.21 -33.67 31.30
CA TYR A 154 26.99 -33.28 32.01
C TYR A 154 27.02 -33.80 33.45
N PRO A 155 26.87 -32.94 34.48
CA PRO A 155 26.89 -33.39 35.86
C PRO A 155 25.71 -34.29 36.20
N GLN A 156 25.97 -35.50 36.71
CA GLN A 156 24.93 -36.45 37.13
C GLN A 156 23.93 -35.81 38.11
N ARG A 157 24.41 -35.04 39.10
CA ARG A 157 23.54 -34.32 40.05
C ARG A 157 22.60 -33.29 39.41
N ALA A 158 22.98 -32.72 38.26
CA ALA A 158 22.11 -31.81 37.51
C ALA A 158 21.13 -32.59 36.64
N LEU A 159 21.56 -33.75 36.11
CA LEU A 159 20.73 -34.66 35.34
C LEU A 159 19.60 -35.26 36.20
N ASP A 160 19.93 -35.75 37.40
CA ASP A 160 18.98 -36.30 38.38
C ASP A 160 17.90 -35.30 38.80
N LYS A 161 18.21 -34.00 38.67
CA LYS A 161 17.34 -32.88 39.04
C LYS A 161 16.70 -32.19 37.84
N ASN A 162 16.95 -32.69 36.62
CA ASN A 162 16.50 -32.08 35.36
C ASN A 162 16.85 -30.59 35.24
N ILE A 163 18.01 -30.18 35.77
CA ILE A 163 18.47 -28.79 35.72
C ILE A 163 19.24 -28.58 34.43
N GLU A 164 18.82 -27.61 33.62
CA GLU A 164 19.53 -27.10 32.44
C GLU A 164 20.05 -25.69 32.70
N GLY A 165 20.98 -25.21 31.87
CA GLY A 165 21.41 -23.83 31.94
C GLY A 165 22.64 -23.51 31.11
N ASP A 166 23.01 -22.24 31.12
CA ASP A 166 24.19 -21.74 30.42
C ASP A 166 25.26 -21.31 31.44
N CYS A 167 26.52 -21.61 31.13
CA CYS A 167 27.64 -21.22 31.97
C CYS A 167 28.73 -20.59 31.10
N THR A 168 29.00 -19.30 31.32
CA THR A 168 30.05 -18.59 30.56
C THR A 168 31.34 -18.52 31.37
N VAL A 169 32.45 -18.92 30.75
CA VAL A 169 33.79 -18.86 31.33
C VAL A 169 34.62 -17.84 30.55
N GLU A 170 35.29 -16.95 31.27
CA GLU A 170 36.27 -16.00 30.73
C GLU A 170 37.70 -16.48 31.05
N TYR A 171 38.61 -16.38 30.09
CA TYR A 171 40.00 -16.80 30.25
C TYR A 171 40.95 -16.03 29.32
N THR A 172 42.25 -16.21 29.54
CA THR A 172 43.31 -15.71 28.67
C THR A 172 43.87 -16.84 27.82
N VAL A 173 44.01 -16.62 26.50
CA VAL A 173 44.74 -17.52 25.60
C VAL A 173 46.18 -17.03 25.52
N ASN A 174 47.14 -17.84 25.92
CA ASN A 174 48.55 -17.45 25.90
C ASN A 174 49.17 -17.57 24.50
N GLY A 175 50.42 -17.12 24.36
CA GLY A 175 51.20 -17.21 23.12
C GLY A 175 51.47 -18.62 22.61
N GLN A 176 51.14 -19.68 23.36
CA GLN A 176 51.20 -21.08 22.94
C GLN A 176 49.81 -21.64 22.59
N GLY A 177 48.75 -20.83 22.67
CA GLY A 177 47.39 -21.29 22.42
C GLY A 177 46.76 -22.08 23.57
N LYS A 178 47.34 -22.03 24.77
CA LYS A 178 46.81 -22.65 25.99
C LYS A 178 46.00 -21.64 26.81
N ILE A 179 45.13 -22.17 27.65
CA ILE A 179 44.27 -21.38 28.53
C ILE A 179 44.96 -21.08 29.85
N GLU A 180 44.83 -19.83 30.29
CA GLU A 180 45.33 -19.33 31.58
C GLU A 180 44.22 -18.56 32.30
N ASN A 181 44.22 -18.66 33.64
CA ASN A 181 43.31 -17.94 34.55
C ASN A 181 41.81 -18.06 34.21
N PRO A 182 41.26 -19.28 33.99
CA PRO A 182 39.84 -19.42 33.71
C PRO A 182 38.99 -19.08 34.93
N LYS A 183 37.99 -18.22 34.72
CA LYS A 183 37.02 -17.79 35.73
C LYS A 183 35.60 -17.87 35.17
N VAL A 184 34.66 -18.29 36.01
CA VAL A 184 33.25 -18.32 35.64
C VAL A 184 32.66 -16.93 35.81
N LEU A 185 31.88 -16.47 34.82
CA LEU A 185 31.12 -15.22 34.92
C LEU A 185 29.81 -15.44 35.67
N ASP A 186 29.20 -14.35 36.13
CA ASP A 186 27.92 -14.39 36.84
C ASP A 186 26.81 -15.05 36.01
N GLY A 187 25.85 -15.67 36.69
CA GLY A 187 24.72 -16.36 36.08
C GLY A 187 24.91 -17.86 35.82
N CYS A 188 26.09 -18.42 36.12
CA CYS A 188 26.32 -19.86 36.04
C CYS A 188 25.82 -20.60 37.29
N HIS A 189 25.08 -21.70 37.09
CA HIS A 189 24.63 -22.55 38.20
C HIS A 189 25.82 -23.28 38.87
N PRO A 190 25.88 -23.41 40.21
CA PRO A 190 27.01 -24.02 40.92
C PRO A 190 27.40 -25.43 40.45
N LEU A 191 26.41 -26.22 40.01
CA LEU A 191 26.65 -27.56 39.47
C LEU A 191 27.41 -27.55 38.13
N PHE A 192 27.31 -26.47 37.35
CA PHE A 192 27.98 -26.31 36.06
C PHE A 192 29.31 -25.58 36.15
N MET A 193 29.65 -24.92 37.25
CA MET A 193 30.89 -24.16 37.38
C MET A 193 32.13 -25.05 37.22
N ARG A 194 32.24 -26.11 38.03
CA ARG A 194 33.38 -27.03 38.01
C ARG A 194 33.58 -27.75 36.66
N PRO A 195 32.58 -28.40 36.06
CA PRO A 195 32.75 -29.05 34.75
C PRO A 195 33.08 -28.04 33.64
N SER A 196 32.52 -26.83 33.68
CA SER A 196 32.84 -25.78 32.70
C SER A 196 34.29 -25.31 32.81
N LEU A 197 34.81 -25.14 34.03
CA LEU A 197 36.23 -24.82 34.25
C LEU A 197 37.14 -25.97 33.80
N ALA A 198 36.77 -27.22 34.06
CA ALA A 198 37.54 -28.37 33.65
C ALA A 198 37.65 -28.46 32.12
N ALA A 199 36.53 -28.34 31.40
CA ALA A 199 36.52 -28.33 29.94
C ALA A 199 37.27 -27.10 29.37
N ALA A 200 37.11 -25.92 29.96
CA ALA A 200 37.83 -24.73 29.50
C ALA A 200 39.36 -24.91 29.55
N ASN A 201 39.89 -25.65 30.53
CA ASN A 201 41.34 -25.92 30.62
C ASN A 201 41.86 -26.85 29.51
N THR A 202 41.00 -27.70 28.92
CA THR A 202 41.40 -28.60 27.82
C THR A 202 41.43 -27.90 26.48
N PHE A 203 40.80 -26.73 26.36
CA PHE A 203 40.74 -25.99 25.11
C PHE A 203 42.11 -25.66 24.54
N ARG A 204 42.18 -25.67 23.22
CA ARG A 204 43.37 -25.30 22.45
C ARG A 204 42.97 -24.29 21.39
N TYR A 205 43.79 -23.26 21.25
CA TYR A 205 43.61 -22.19 20.29
C TYR A 205 44.85 -22.06 19.41
N GLN A 206 44.68 -21.50 18.22
CA GLN A 206 45.80 -21.11 17.38
C GLN A 206 46.49 -19.90 18.03
N PRO A 207 47.81 -19.96 18.27
CA PRO A 207 48.57 -18.82 18.77
C PRO A 207 48.39 -17.59 17.88
N ARG A 208 48.09 -16.44 18.49
CA ARG A 208 48.10 -15.17 17.78
C ARG A 208 49.53 -14.67 17.69
N THR A 209 49.97 -14.32 16.49
CA THR A 209 51.30 -13.77 16.23
C THR A 209 51.16 -12.35 15.66
N ILE A 210 51.87 -11.38 16.22
CA ILE A 210 51.97 -10.01 15.70
C ILE A 210 53.46 -9.76 15.47
N ASP A 211 53.85 -9.39 14.25
CA ASP A 211 55.25 -9.15 13.87
C ASP A 211 56.20 -10.32 14.21
N GLY A 212 55.70 -11.56 14.08
CA GLY A 212 56.46 -12.78 14.38
C GLY A 212 56.59 -13.13 15.86
N GLN A 213 56.05 -12.31 16.77
CA GLN A 213 56.03 -12.58 18.21
C GLN A 213 54.67 -13.12 18.68
N PRO A 214 54.64 -14.18 19.51
CA PRO A 214 53.39 -14.70 20.06
C PRO A 214 52.81 -13.73 21.11
N VAL A 215 51.52 -13.43 21.00
CA VAL A 215 50.83 -12.46 21.86
C VAL A 215 49.67 -13.14 22.58
N SER A 216 49.56 -12.91 23.89
CA SER A 216 48.44 -13.40 24.70
C SER A 216 47.18 -12.57 24.45
N VAL A 217 46.04 -13.25 24.34
CA VAL A 217 44.71 -12.66 24.14
C VAL A 217 43.90 -12.79 25.43
N PRO A 218 43.70 -11.71 26.20
CA PRO A 218 42.90 -11.75 27.42
C PRO A 218 41.39 -11.70 27.11
N ALA A 219 40.57 -11.98 28.14
CA ALA A 219 39.12 -11.81 28.14
C ALA A 219 38.37 -12.60 27.04
N VAL A 220 38.90 -13.74 26.64
CA VAL A 220 38.20 -14.69 25.75
C VAL A 220 37.06 -15.33 26.53
N ARG A 221 35.84 -15.29 25.98
CA ARG A 221 34.64 -15.84 26.63
C ARG A 221 34.12 -17.04 25.86
N ASN A 222 33.73 -18.08 26.59
CA ASN A 222 33.05 -19.25 26.02
C ASN A 222 31.85 -19.64 26.87
N THR A 223 30.70 -19.78 26.22
CA THR A 223 29.45 -20.22 26.86
C THR A 223 29.24 -21.70 26.61
N PHE A 224 29.06 -22.46 27.69
CA PHE A 224 28.67 -23.86 27.68
C PHE A 224 27.16 -23.97 27.85
N HIS A 225 26.50 -24.70 26.95
CA HIS A 225 25.07 -24.94 26.99
C HIS A 225 24.81 -26.34 27.52
N TYR A 226 24.31 -26.45 28.76
CA TYR A 226 23.88 -27.71 29.36
C TYR A 226 22.41 -27.92 29.02
N ARG A 227 22.13 -28.87 28.14
CA ARG A 227 20.79 -29.29 27.73
C ARG A 227 20.67 -30.81 27.82
N ILE A 228 19.52 -31.30 28.24
CA ILE A 228 19.16 -32.71 28.31
C ILE A 228 18.52 -33.06 26.96
N LYS A 229 19.01 -34.12 26.32
CA LYS A 229 18.48 -34.61 25.03
C LYS A 229 17.35 -35.61 25.23
#